data_AF-A0A0D1ZS34-F1
#
_entry.id   AF-A0A0D1ZS34-F1
#
_cell.length_a   1.000
_cell.length_b   1.000
_cell.length_c   1.000
_cell.angle_alpha   90.00
_cell.angle_beta   90.00
_cell.angle_gamma   90.00
#
_symmetry.space_group_name_H-M   'P 1'
#
loop_
_entity.id
_entity.type
_entity.pdbx_description
1 polymer ?
#
loop_
_entity_poly.entity_id
_entity_poly.type
_entity_poly.pdbx_seq_one_letter_code
_entity_poly.pdbx_strand_id
1 'polypeptide(L)'
;MRVIVLLHLLLQTTWLANGGAIERVGHGGYVRYSAGLSSQNELTPETRGGDETTLWKHNVPGVLHDMLNALDVMQDSYFDIFTGTWPDAIDWTSAVMGTHVSATLASIVTSLDASSMATCSDMLSWQNIVDRYYAHTTVFYFGENAFALRNQAYDDMLWVVLGWLENLKFAEMYTLKHWDFLQSGRRGDSGTGWHGLQISPMAAHRARIFYDLASVGWGESLCGGGMNWNPYLTPYKNAITNELFAAASIAMYLYHPGDNNTSPYLVSGGDGLSKPHDPLYLENAIKSYKWLMDSQMRNPRSGLYQDGFHVTGWRRYPNGTVDPGTGHCDDLNPMVYTYNQGVVLSASRGLWLATGARSYLDDGHALVESVVRATGWPNSHPAWSGLGRAGILEEFCDHSGYCSQDGQTFKGIFFHHLIEFCRPLWPQEEAFIATDKSAGFDRAVYRYHLNRCAAYDKWISHNANAASATRDADGHFGMWWTFEEPDEDTMAEIQESTVLPPGADDYLNPGRENRRPAQFMNTTDRNDRGRGRTVETQSGGLAVLRAQWNWQVHLQQIST
;
A
#
# COMPACT_ATOMS: atom_id res chain seq x y z
N MET A 1 -0.71 -1.42 -60.21
CA MET A 1 -0.40 -1.00 -58.82
C MET A 1 0.87 -1.68 -58.27
N ARG A 2 2.02 -1.53 -58.94
CA ARG A 2 3.33 -2.02 -58.43
C ARG A 2 4.50 -1.05 -58.65
N VAL A 3 4.21 0.21 -59.00
CA VAL A 3 5.25 1.25 -59.21
C VAL A 3 5.18 2.36 -58.15
N ILE A 4 4.07 2.48 -57.40
CA ILE A 4 3.93 3.52 -56.35
C ILE A 4 4.48 3.05 -54.99
N VAL A 5 4.65 1.74 -54.78
CA VAL A 5 5.19 1.21 -53.51
C VAL A 5 6.73 1.31 -53.44
N LEU A 6 7.43 1.41 -54.57
CA LEU A 6 8.90 1.52 -54.58
C LEU A 6 9.45 2.93 -54.28
N LEU A 7 8.63 3.98 -54.36
CA LEU A 7 9.09 5.36 -54.11
C LEU A 7 8.99 5.80 -52.64
N HIS A 8 8.20 5.11 -51.81
CA HIS A 8 8.14 5.40 -50.37
C HIS A 8 9.19 4.66 -49.54
N LEU A 9 9.78 3.59 -50.05
CA LEU A 9 10.81 2.81 -49.36
C LEU A 9 12.25 3.37 -49.53
N LEU A 10 12.46 4.37 -50.40
CA LEU A 10 13.78 4.99 -50.63
C LEU A 10 14.00 6.31 -49.87
N LEU A 11 12.99 6.83 -49.16
CA LEU A 11 13.06 8.12 -48.45
C LEU A 11 13.09 8.00 -46.92
N GLN A 12 13.08 6.79 -46.35
CA GLN A 12 13.15 6.58 -44.89
C GLN A 12 14.45 5.95 -44.39
N THR A 13 15.44 5.69 -45.25
CA THR A 13 16.68 4.99 -44.86
C THR A 13 17.95 5.85 -44.86
N THR A 14 17.86 7.17 -44.75
CA THR A 14 19.07 8.04 -44.75
C THR A 14 19.24 8.99 -43.56
N TRP A 15 18.45 8.86 -42.49
CA TRP A 15 18.64 9.69 -41.28
C TRP A 15 18.68 8.87 -39.99
N LEU A 16 19.59 7.89 -39.95
CA LEU A 16 20.13 7.31 -38.71
C LEU A 16 21.61 7.01 -38.93
N ALA A 17 22.48 8.01 -38.69
CA ALA A 17 23.88 7.79 -38.31
C ALA A 17 24.51 9.12 -37.84
N ASN A 18 25.27 9.03 -36.74
CA ASN A 18 26.15 10.04 -36.14
C ASN A 18 25.50 11.10 -35.22
N GLY A 19 25.16 10.66 -34.01
CA GLY A 19 25.16 11.53 -32.82
C GLY A 19 26.59 11.73 -32.33
N GLY A 20 27.11 12.94 -32.47
CA GLY A 20 28.36 13.41 -31.87
C GLY A 20 28.06 14.48 -30.82
N ALA A 21 28.64 14.31 -29.63
CA ALA A 21 28.55 15.22 -28.50
C ALA A 21 29.08 16.63 -28.85
N ILE A 22 28.44 17.67 -28.31
CA ILE A 22 28.98 19.03 -28.28
C ILE A 22 28.84 19.59 -26.86
N GLU A 23 29.97 19.59 -26.16
CA GLU A 23 30.25 20.44 -24.99
C GLU A 23 30.17 21.92 -25.38
N ARG A 24 29.65 22.78 -24.49
CA ARG A 24 29.82 24.23 -24.62
C ARG A 24 30.67 24.76 -23.46
N VAL A 25 31.90 25.11 -23.81
CA VAL A 25 32.79 25.99 -23.04
C VAL A 25 32.66 27.43 -23.57
N GLY A 26 32.41 28.37 -22.66
CA GLY A 26 33.18 29.62 -22.53
C GLY A 26 33.03 30.78 -23.53
N HIS A 27 32.55 31.90 -22.98
CA HIS A 27 33.01 33.30 -23.17
C HIS A 27 32.47 34.18 -24.32
N GLY A 28 31.85 35.29 -23.88
CA GLY A 28 32.20 36.64 -24.37
C GLY A 28 31.08 37.46 -25.01
N GLY A 29 30.65 38.53 -24.35
CA GLY A 29 29.91 39.61 -25.02
C GLY A 29 29.01 40.46 -24.12
N TYR A 30 29.61 41.32 -23.28
CA TYR A 30 28.89 42.44 -22.65
C TYR A 30 28.37 43.40 -23.74
N VAL A 31 27.06 43.53 -23.88
CA VAL A 31 26.43 44.71 -24.50
C VAL A 31 25.31 45.19 -23.59
N ARG A 32 25.53 46.37 -23.03
CA ARG A 32 24.63 47.08 -22.12
C ARG A 32 23.60 47.82 -22.97
N TYR A 33 22.37 47.30 -23.05
CA TYR A 33 21.20 48.09 -23.46
C TYR A 33 20.29 48.28 -22.25
N SER A 34 20.39 49.47 -21.66
CA SER A 34 19.44 50.00 -20.70
C SER A 34 18.22 50.55 -21.45
N ALA A 35 17.11 49.83 -21.42
CA ALA A 35 15.78 50.35 -21.72
C ALA A 35 14.81 49.74 -20.70
N GLY A 36 14.18 50.59 -19.90
CA GLY A 36 13.36 50.20 -18.77
C GLY A 36 12.09 49.46 -19.17
N LEU A 37 11.86 48.34 -18.51
CA LEU A 37 10.54 47.82 -18.19
C LEU A 37 10.59 47.36 -16.73
N SER A 38 10.12 48.24 -15.85
CA SER A 38 9.67 47.87 -14.51
C SER A 38 8.46 46.94 -14.62
N SER A 39 8.42 45.89 -13.78
CA SER A 39 7.39 44.85 -13.65
C SER A 39 7.52 43.61 -14.55
N GLN A 40 8.58 42.84 -14.32
CA GLN A 40 8.44 41.39 -14.30
C GLN A 40 8.97 40.93 -12.95
N ASN A 41 8.05 40.58 -12.04
CA ASN A 41 8.43 39.72 -10.92
C ASN A 41 8.85 38.39 -11.54
N GLU A 42 10.13 38.07 -11.47
CA GLU A 42 10.57 36.69 -11.58
C GLU A 42 9.77 35.90 -10.54
N LEU A 43 8.91 35.00 -11.01
CA LEU A 43 8.37 33.91 -10.19
C LEU A 43 9.54 32.95 -9.91
N THR A 44 10.37 33.37 -8.97
CA THR A 44 11.24 32.45 -8.23
C THR A 44 10.33 31.66 -7.29
N PRO A 45 10.48 30.33 -7.16
CA PRO A 45 9.91 29.63 -6.03
C PRO A 45 10.47 30.32 -4.78
N GLU A 46 9.60 30.78 -3.88
CA GLU A 46 10.02 31.36 -2.62
C GLU A 46 10.81 30.31 -1.82
N THR A 47 12.13 30.28 -1.98
CA THR A 47 13.01 29.81 -0.93
C THR A 47 13.09 30.93 0.11
N ARG A 48 12.09 31.02 1.02
CA ARG A 48 12.19 31.71 2.34
C ARG A 48 10.88 31.65 3.14
N GLY A 49 10.95 31.11 4.36
CA GLY A 49 9.98 31.41 5.44
C GLY A 49 9.54 30.25 6.33
N GLY A 50 10.44 29.37 6.76
CA GLY A 50 10.11 28.18 7.58
C GLY A 50 9.87 28.43 9.07
N ASP A 51 8.94 29.32 9.45
CA ASP A 51 8.61 29.53 10.88
C ASP A 51 7.10 29.50 11.21
N GLU A 52 6.21 29.86 10.29
CA GLU A 52 4.75 29.85 10.57
C GLU A 52 4.08 28.50 10.32
N THR A 53 4.52 27.73 9.31
CA THR A 53 3.98 26.38 9.03
C THR A 53 4.47 25.31 10.01
N THR A 54 5.60 25.55 10.69
CA THR A 54 6.16 24.68 11.73
C THR A 54 5.52 24.91 13.09
N LEU A 55 5.11 26.14 13.41
CA LEU A 55 4.65 26.52 14.75
C LEU A 55 3.42 25.73 15.23
N TRP A 56 2.43 25.48 14.36
CA TRP A 56 1.22 24.75 14.75
C TRP A 56 1.48 23.24 14.86
N LYS A 57 2.40 22.68 14.05
CA LYS A 57 2.81 21.27 14.15
C LYS A 57 3.48 20.98 15.50
N HIS A 58 4.04 21.98 16.19
CA HIS A 58 4.57 21.81 17.54
C HIS A 58 3.49 21.76 18.64
N ASN A 59 2.24 22.12 18.32
CA ASN A 59 1.11 22.12 19.26
C ASN A 59 0.22 20.86 19.15
N VAL A 60 0.56 19.89 18.29
CA VAL A 60 -0.16 18.62 18.17
C VAL A 60 0.47 17.52 19.03
N PRO A 61 -0.26 16.44 19.38
CA PRO A 61 0.32 15.30 20.09
C PRO A 61 1.55 14.73 19.38
N GLY A 62 2.56 14.28 20.14
CA GLY A 62 3.85 13.86 19.59
C GLY A 62 3.76 12.81 18.48
N VAL A 63 2.89 11.81 18.61
CA VAL A 63 2.71 10.78 17.57
C VAL A 63 2.09 11.34 16.29
N LEU A 64 1.17 12.31 16.40
CA LEU A 64 0.64 13.02 15.23
C LEU A 64 1.74 13.85 14.56
N HIS A 65 2.57 14.53 15.35
CA HIS A 65 3.73 15.25 14.83
C HIS A 65 4.69 14.32 14.06
N ASP A 66 5.07 13.18 14.67
CA ASP A 66 5.94 12.20 14.03
C ASP A 66 5.34 11.61 12.74
N MET A 67 4.04 11.28 12.75
CA MET A 67 3.35 10.80 11.55
C MET A 67 3.31 11.85 10.43
N LEU A 68 3.04 13.11 10.76
CA LEU A 68 3.05 14.20 9.79
C LEU A 68 4.45 14.44 9.21
N ASN A 69 5.48 14.43 10.05
CA ASN A 69 6.86 14.55 9.58
C ASN A 69 7.25 13.37 8.68
N ALA A 70 6.83 12.14 9.02
CA ALA A 70 7.08 10.97 8.17
C ALA A 70 6.39 11.10 6.80
N LEU A 71 5.17 11.65 6.75
CA LEU A 71 4.46 11.96 5.51
C LEU A 71 5.17 13.07 4.71
N ASP A 72 5.61 14.14 5.38
CA ASP A 72 6.37 15.22 4.75
C ASP A 72 7.64 14.67 4.11
N VAL A 73 8.45 13.89 4.85
CA VAL A 73 9.67 13.25 4.30
C VAL A 73 9.34 12.32 3.14
N MET A 74 8.27 11.51 3.24
CA MET A 74 7.85 10.63 2.15
C MET A 74 7.50 11.38 0.86
N GLN A 75 6.93 12.58 0.99
CA GLN A 75 6.48 13.39 -0.15
C GLN A 75 7.54 14.38 -0.63
N ASP A 76 8.40 14.88 0.23
CA ASP A 76 9.39 15.91 -0.10
C ASP A 76 10.73 15.31 -0.54
N SER A 77 11.12 14.15 0.01
CA SER A 77 12.36 13.47 -0.37
C SER A 77 12.20 12.49 -1.53
N TYR A 78 11.04 11.85 -1.66
CA TYR A 78 10.88 10.70 -2.57
C TYR A 78 9.84 10.88 -3.68
N PHE A 79 8.87 11.80 -3.55
CA PHE A 79 7.86 12.01 -4.59
C PHE A 79 8.31 13.13 -5.53
N ASP A 80 8.41 12.83 -6.82
CA ASP A 80 8.69 13.84 -7.84
C ASP A 80 7.38 14.31 -8.49
N ILE A 81 6.98 15.55 -8.20
CA ILE A 81 5.75 16.13 -8.73
C ILE A 81 5.77 16.28 -10.26
N PHE A 82 6.95 16.38 -10.89
CA PHE A 82 7.06 16.55 -12.34
C PHE A 82 6.74 15.25 -13.10
N THR A 83 7.26 14.13 -12.63
CA THR A 83 6.91 12.80 -13.17
C THR A 83 5.61 12.27 -12.58
N GLY A 84 5.19 12.80 -11.42
CA GLY A 84 3.98 12.39 -10.73
C GLY A 84 4.11 11.01 -10.12
N THR A 85 5.28 10.63 -9.62
CA THR A 85 5.48 9.30 -9.01
C THR A 85 6.62 9.35 -8.00
N TRP A 86 6.86 8.24 -7.31
CA TRP A 86 8.09 8.00 -6.57
C TRP A 86 9.10 7.32 -7.51
N PRO A 87 10.11 8.02 -8.06
CA PRO A 87 10.90 7.51 -9.18
C PRO A 87 11.71 6.25 -8.86
N ASP A 88 12.10 6.07 -7.60
CA ASP A 88 12.85 4.91 -7.14
C ASP A 88 11.95 3.71 -6.79
N ALA A 89 10.63 3.90 -6.72
CA ALA A 89 9.65 2.84 -6.53
C ALA A 89 9.41 2.07 -7.84
N ILE A 90 9.19 0.76 -7.76
CA ILE A 90 8.67 -0.04 -8.88
C ILE A 90 7.14 0.08 -8.94
N ASP A 91 6.56 -0.37 -10.05
CA ASP A 91 5.16 -0.08 -10.40
C ASP A 91 4.17 -0.46 -9.28
N TRP A 92 4.21 -1.69 -8.77
CA TRP A 92 3.27 -2.12 -7.72
C TRP A 92 3.55 -1.47 -6.36
N THR A 93 4.83 -1.25 -6.01
CA THR A 93 5.19 -0.54 -4.77
C THR A 93 4.75 0.93 -4.82
N SER A 94 4.74 1.55 -6.00
CA SER A 94 4.21 2.92 -6.18
C SER A 94 2.70 2.99 -5.91
N ALA A 95 1.94 1.97 -6.32
CA ALA A 95 0.52 1.86 -5.99
C ALA A 95 0.30 1.73 -4.47
N VAL A 96 1.16 0.98 -3.78
CA VAL A 96 1.17 0.89 -2.30
C VAL A 96 1.49 2.25 -1.66
N MET A 97 2.44 3.01 -2.19
CA MET A 97 2.78 4.34 -1.69
C MET A 97 1.60 5.31 -1.82
N GLY A 98 0.92 5.31 -2.98
CA GLY A 98 -0.33 6.06 -3.18
C GLY A 98 -1.41 5.69 -2.16
N THR A 99 -1.58 4.38 -1.93
CA THR A 99 -2.49 3.85 -0.90
C THR A 99 -2.16 4.41 0.49
N HIS A 100 -0.89 4.37 0.88
CA HIS A 100 -0.44 4.84 2.19
C HIS A 100 -0.63 6.35 2.37
N VAL A 101 -0.43 7.16 1.32
CA VAL A 101 -0.72 8.60 1.37
C VAL A 101 -2.22 8.83 1.58
N SER A 102 -3.10 8.27 0.73
CA SER A 102 -4.55 8.44 0.89
C SER A 102 -5.05 7.98 2.26
N ALA A 103 -4.56 6.85 2.76
CA ALA A 103 -4.95 6.29 4.04
C ALA A 103 -4.39 7.09 5.24
N THR A 104 -3.27 7.79 5.07
CA THR A 104 -2.73 8.73 6.05
C THR A 104 -3.58 9.99 6.11
N LEU A 105 -3.98 10.54 4.96
CA LEU A 105 -4.91 11.68 4.91
C LEU A 105 -6.23 11.33 5.60
N ALA A 106 -6.72 10.11 5.41
CA ALA A 106 -7.90 9.65 6.11
C ALA A 106 -7.72 9.65 7.63
N SER A 107 -6.59 9.16 8.14
CA SER A 107 -6.27 9.13 9.58
C SER A 107 -6.16 10.54 10.18
N ILE A 108 -5.58 11.48 9.43
CA ILE A 108 -5.54 12.89 9.82
C ILE A 108 -6.99 13.40 9.96
N VAL A 109 -7.76 13.32 8.89
CA VAL A 109 -9.14 13.83 8.81
C VAL A 109 -10.07 13.21 9.84
N THR A 110 -9.95 11.92 10.13
CA THR A 110 -10.79 11.21 11.11
C THR A 110 -10.44 11.58 12.55
N SER A 111 -9.18 11.95 12.81
CA SER A 111 -8.74 12.43 14.13
C SER A 111 -9.04 13.91 14.39
N LEU A 112 -9.25 14.72 13.35
CA LEU A 112 -9.62 16.12 13.48
C LEU A 112 -11.07 16.27 13.89
N ASP A 113 -11.31 17.03 14.94
CA ASP A 113 -12.61 17.58 15.29
C ASP A 113 -12.64 19.06 14.89
N ALA A 114 -13.41 19.39 13.85
CA ALA A 114 -13.53 20.76 13.35
C ALA A 114 -14.08 21.71 14.42
N SER A 115 -14.83 21.20 15.40
CA SER A 115 -15.37 21.98 16.52
C SER A 115 -14.34 22.27 17.62
N SER A 116 -13.22 21.53 17.64
CA SER A 116 -12.13 21.72 18.60
C SER A 116 -10.98 22.58 18.06
N MET A 117 -11.10 23.10 16.83
CA MET A 117 -10.05 23.94 16.23
C MET A 117 -10.07 25.33 16.88
N ALA A 118 -8.98 25.67 17.58
CA ALA A 118 -8.91 26.88 18.40
C ALA A 118 -8.96 28.17 17.57
N THR A 119 -8.47 28.13 16.32
CA THR A 119 -8.45 29.29 15.42
C THR A 119 -8.73 28.92 13.96
N CYS A 120 -9.16 29.90 13.16
CA CYS A 120 -9.27 29.74 11.71
C CYS A 120 -7.91 29.42 11.05
N SER A 121 -6.80 29.87 11.65
CA SER A 121 -5.45 29.59 11.15
C SER A 121 -5.12 28.10 11.24
N ASP A 122 -5.51 27.45 12.35
CA ASP A 122 -5.33 26.00 12.52
C ASP A 122 -6.15 25.26 11.46
N MET A 123 -7.41 25.65 11.25
CA MET A 123 -8.27 25.07 10.22
C MET A 123 -7.68 25.15 8.82
N LEU A 124 -7.17 26.33 8.43
CA LEU A 124 -6.51 26.53 7.13
C LEU A 124 -5.24 25.70 6.99
N SER A 125 -4.46 25.54 8.06
CA SER A 125 -3.22 24.76 8.05
C SER A 125 -3.49 23.27 7.81
N TRP A 126 -4.52 22.73 8.46
CA TRP A 126 -4.96 21.35 8.26
C TRP A 126 -5.54 21.13 6.88
N GLN A 127 -6.39 22.05 6.41
CA GLN A 127 -6.92 21.99 5.05
C GLN A 127 -5.80 22.02 4.02
N ASN A 128 -4.78 22.87 4.21
CA ASN A 128 -3.64 22.95 3.30
C ASN A 128 -2.82 21.65 3.24
N ILE A 129 -2.63 20.94 4.36
CA ILE A 129 -2.01 19.60 4.35
C ILE A 129 -2.83 18.62 3.53
N VAL A 130 -4.14 18.57 3.78
CA VAL A 130 -5.04 17.65 3.08
C VAL A 130 -5.03 17.95 1.58
N ASP A 131 -5.24 19.20 1.20
CA ASP A 131 -5.29 19.62 -0.19
C ASP A 131 -3.92 19.42 -0.90
N ARG A 132 -2.78 19.69 -0.23
CA ARG A 132 -1.42 19.46 -0.77
C ARG A 132 -1.21 17.98 -1.12
N TYR A 133 -1.38 17.10 -0.15
CA TYR A 133 -1.06 15.68 -0.35
C TYR A 133 -2.13 14.95 -1.16
N TYR A 134 -3.38 15.42 -1.13
CA TYR A 134 -4.37 14.92 -2.08
C TYR A 134 -4.04 15.34 -3.52
N ALA A 135 -3.53 16.56 -3.74
CA ALA A 135 -3.03 16.97 -5.05
C ALA A 135 -1.89 16.07 -5.53
N HIS A 136 -0.96 15.66 -4.65
CA HIS A 136 0.08 14.68 -5.00
C HIS A 136 -0.52 13.34 -5.47
N THR A 137 -1.53 12.80 -4.76
CA THR A 137 -2.23 11.57 -5.21
C THR A 137 -2.99 11.77 -6.53
N THR A 138 -3.48 12.99 -6.79
CA THR A 138 -4.14 13.35 -8.05
C THR A 138 -3.14 13.39 -9.21
N VAL A 139 -1.95 13.97 -8.98
CA VAL A 139 -0.86 13.95 -9.97
C VAL A 139 -0.38 12.51 -10.20
N PHE A 140 -0.32 11.70 -9.14
CA PHE A 140 0.03 10.28 -9.23
C PHE A 140 -0.87 9.48 -10.18
N TYR A 141 -2.14 9.82 -10.32
CA TYR A 141 -3.01 9.18 -11.32
C TYR A 141 -2.40 9.22 -12.74
N PHE A 142 -1.73 10.32 -13.09
CA PHE A 142 -1.12 10.53 -14.39
C PHE A 142 0.31 9.99 -14.48
N GLY A 143 1.04 9.94 -13.37
CA GLY A 143 2.39 9.38 -13.31
C GLY A 143 2.47 7.88 -13.09
N GLU A 144 1.41 7.25 -12.57
CA GLU A 144 1.32 5.79 -12.41
C GLU A 144 1.44 5.11 -13.78
N ASN A 145 2.32 4.11 -13.87
CA ASN A 145 2.60 3.34 -15.08
C ASN A 145 1.47 2.35 -15.43
N ALA A 146 0.24 2.84 -15.51
CA ALA A 146 -0.96 2.05 -15.70
C ALA A 146 -1.00 1.31 -17.04
N PHE A 147 -0.12 1.64 -18.00
CA PHE A 147 0.01 0.88 -19.24
C PHE A 147 0.80 -0.41 -19.02
N ALA A 148 1.97 -0.34 -18.36
CA ALA A 148 2.78 -1.53 -18.10
C ALA A 148 2.07 -2.47 -17.12
N LEU A 149 1.49 -1.92 -16.04
CA LEU A 149 0.77 -2.67 -15.01
C LEU A 149 -0.35 -3.58 -15.57
N ARG A 150 -1.00 -3.21 -16.69
CA ARG A 150 -2.02 -4.05 -17.35
C ARG A 150 -1.48 -5.36 -17.94
N ASN A 151 -0.16 -5.50 -18.03
CA ASN A 151 0.53 -6.67 -18.59
C ASN A 151 1.44 -7.36 -17.56
N GLN A 152 1.34 -6.99 -16.28
CA GLN A 152 2.12 -7.58 -15.19
C GLN A 152 1.35 -8.73 -14.52
N ALA A 153 1.78 -9.18 -13.34
CA ALA A 153 1.10 -10.23 -12.62
C ALA A 153 -0.21 -9.71 -12.00
N TYR A 154 -1.08 -10.63 -11.58
CA TYR A 154 -2.42 -10.27 -11.13
C TYR A 154 -2.41 -9.55 -9.78
N ASP A 155 -1.42 -9.81 -8.92
CA ASP A 155 -1.18 -9.03 -7.71
C ASP A 155 -0.78 -7.58 -8.01
N ASP A 156 0.12 -7.33 -8.98
CA ASP A 156 0.46 -5.97 -9.40
C ASP A 156 -0.80 -5.16 -9.78
N MET A 157 -1.72 -5.80 -10.52
CA MET A 157 -3.00 -5.20 -10.89
C MET A 157 -3.90 -4.95 -9.69
N LEU A 158 -3.95 -5.88 -8.72
CA LEU A 158 -4.82 -5.75 -7.56
C LEU A 158 -4.33 -4.70 -6.56
N TRP A 159 -3.02 -4.43 -6.49
CA TRP A 159 -2.49 -3.28 -5.74
C TRP A 159 -3.04 -1.95 -6.26
N VAL A 160 -3.15 -1.81 -7.59
CA VAL A 160 -3.78 -0.64 -8.22
C VAL A 160 -5.25 -0.54 -7.81
N VAL A 161 -6.00 -1.65 -7.82
CA VAL A 161 -7.41 -1.66 -7.39
C VAL A 161 -7.56 -1.14 -5.96
N LEU A 162 -6.79 -1.69 -5.02
CA LEU A 162 -6.86 -1.28 -3.62
C LEU A 162 -6.45 0.19 -3.42
N GLY A 163 -5.43 0.66 -4.13
CA GLY A 163 -5.00 2.05 -4.02
C GLY A 163 -6.04 3.07 -4.48
N TRP A 164 -6.71 2.82 -5.61
CA TRP A 164 -7.76 3.73 -6.07
C TRP A 164 -9.05 3.61 -5.26
N LEU A 165 -9.36 2.44 -4.70
CA LEU A 165 -10.46 2.30 -3.73
C LEU A 165 -10.17 3.03 -2.41
N GLU A 166 -8.93 3.01 -1.91
CA GLU A 166 -8.53 3.79 -0.74
C GLU A 166 -8.68 5.30 -1.00
N ASN A 167 -8.29 5.76 -2.19
CA ASN A 167 -8.47 7.15 -2.61
C ASN A 167 -9.96 7.56 -2.65
N LEU A 168 -10.83 6.73 -3.23
CA LEU A 168 -12.27 6.93 -3.24
C LEU A 168 -12.87 6.97 -1.83
N LYS A 169 -12.48 6.00 -1.00
CA LYS A 169 -12.92 5.88 0.39
C LYS A 169 -12.54 7.13 1.19
N PHE A 170 -11.34 7.68 0.97
CA PHE A 170 -10.90 8.94 1.55
C PHE A 170 -11.74 10.13 1.05
N ALA A 171 -11.91 10.26 -0.27
CA ALA A 171 -12.60 11.42 -0.86
C ALA A 171 -14.08 11.52 -0.42
N GLU A 172 -14.76 10.37 -0.32
CA GLU A 172 -16.13 10.29 0.21
C GLU A 172 -16.16 10.64 1.69
N MET A 173 -15.28 10.04 2.51
CA MET A 173 -15.21 10.30 3.95
C MET A 173 -14.93 11.78 4.25
N TYR A 174 -14.00 12.41 3.54
CA TYR A 174 -13.67 13.82 3.71
C TYR A 174 -14.86 14.73 3.37
N THR A 175 -15.57 14.42 2.29
CA THR A 175 -16.77 15.16 1.87
C THR A 175 -17.86 15.09 2.94
N LEU A 176 -18.19 13.87 3.40
CA LEU A 176 -19.25 13.64 4.40
C LEU A 176 -18.90 14.26 5.77
N LYS A 177 -17.64 14.15 6.20
CA LYS A 177 -17.22 14.61 7.55
C LYS A 177 -17.03 16.12 7.63
N HIS A 178 -16.47 16.76 6.59
CA HIS A 178 -16.04 18.16 6.66
C HIS A 178 -16.79 19.09 5.72
N TRP A 179 -17.11 18.65 4.49
CA TRP A 179 -17.65 19.55 3.47
C TRP A 179 -19.16 19.76 3.59
N ASP A 180 -19.92 18.70 3.89
CA ASP A 180 -21.36 18.81 4.15
C ASP A 180 -21.64 19.64 5.43
N PHE A 181 -20.75 19.57 6.42
CA PHE A 181 -20.80 20.43 7.60
C PHE A 181 -20.62 21.92 7.23
N LEU A 182 -19.60 22.26 6.45
CA LEU A 182 -19.33 23.64 6.01
C LEU A 182 -20.42 24.20 5.08
N GLN A 183 -21.05 23.35 4.27
CA GLN A 183 -22.15 23.74 3.39
C GLN A 183 -23.51 23.81 4.07
N SER A 184 -23.77 23.06 5.14
CA SER A 184 -25.05 23.11 5.88
C SER A 184 -25.36 24.50 6.46
N GLY A 185 -24.35 25.39 6.57
CA GLY A 185 -24.51 26.81 6.89
C GLY A 185 -24.91 27.72 5.71
N ARG A 186 -25.01 27.20 4.48
CA ARG A 186 -25.39 27.93 3.26
C ARG A 186 -26.62 27.27 2.62
N ARG A 187 -27.63 28.07 2.22
CA ARG A 187 -28.85 27.58 1.57
C ARG A 187 -28.51 26.68 0.37
N GLY A 188 -29.13 25.49 0.36
CA GLY A 188 -28.84 24.35 -0.51
C GLY A 188 -29.17 24.51 -2.00
N ASP A 189 -28.52 25.46 -2.68
CA ASP A 189 -28.63 25.58 -4.14
C ASP A 189 -27.34 26.08 -4.83
N SER A 190 -26.18 26.05 -4.16
CA SER A 190 -24.95 26.68 -4.70
C SER A 190 -23.61 26.09 -4.27
N GLY A 191 -23.56 24.87 -3.73
CA GLY A 191 -22.31 24.28 -3.27
C GLY A 191 -21.80 23.17 -4.18
N THR A 192 -20.81 23.46 -5.03
CA THR A 192 -19.97 22.39 -5.60
C THR A 192 -19.34 21.61 -4.44
N GLY A 193 -19.41 20.27 -4.45
CA GLY A 193 -18.75 19.42 -3.45
C GLY A 193 -17.23 19.72 -3.32
N TRP A 194 -16.53 19.06 -2.39
CA TRP A 194 -15.08 19.28 -2.27
C TRP A 194 -14.41 18.99 -3.62
N HIS A 195 -13.52 19.88 -4.05
CA HIS A 195 -12.94 19.84 -5.40
C HIS A 195 -12.22 18.51 -5.70
N GLY A 196 -11.74 17.82 -4.66
CA GLY A 196 -11.10 16.51 -4.81
C GLY A 196 -12.02 15.43 -5.38
N LEU A 197 -13.35 15.58 -5.31
CA LEU A 197 -14.31 14.65 -5.94
C LEU A 197 -14.22 14.62 -7.48
N GLN A 198 -13.55 15.58 -8.11
CA GLN A 198 -13.36 15.60 -9.56
C GLN A 198 -12.55 14.40 -10.07
N ILE A 199 -11.67 13.82 -9.24
CA ILE A 199 -10.89 12.63 -9.61
C ILE A 199 -11.67 11.33 -9.40
N SER A 200 -12.75 11.33 -8.61
CA SER A 200 -13.47 10.11 -8.22
C SER A 200 -13.95 9.27 -9.42
N PRO A 201 -14.52 9.84 -10.50
CA PRO A 201 -14.87 9.05 -11.68
C PRO A 201 -13.66 8.37 -12.33
N MET A 202 -12.49 9.02 -12.33
CA MET A 202 -11.26 8.48 -12.90
C MET A 202 -10.68 7.37 -12.02
N ALA A 203 -10.68 7.56 -10.70
CA ALA A 203 -10.26 6.56 -9.73
C ALA A 203 -11.16 5.30 -9.78
N ALA A 204 -12.48 5.48 -9.80
CA ALA A 204 -13.44 4.38 -9.95
C ALA A 204 -13.23 3.62 -11.26
N HIS A 205 -13.08 4.36 -12.36
CA HIS A 205 -12.79 3.76 -13.66
C HIS A 205 -11.49 2.93 -13.64
N ARG A 206 -10.42 3.44 -13.03
CA ARG A 206 -9.15 2.71 -12.93
C ARG A 206 -9.28 1.47 -12.06
N ALA A 207 -9.92 1.57 -10.90
CA ALA A 207 -10.19 0.42 -10.02
C ALA A 207 -10.96 -0.67 -10.76
N ARG A 208 -12.05 -0.33 -11.46
CA ARG A 208 -12.83 -1.30 -12.25
C ARG A 208 -12.00 -1.97 -13.34
N ILE A 209 -11.27 -1.19 -14.17
CA ILE A 209 -10.50 -1.76 -15.28
C ILE A 209 -9.43 -2.74 -14.79
N PHE A 210 -8.71 -2.39 -13.73
CA PHE A 210 -7.70 -3.28 -13.16
C PHE A 210 -8.32 -4.50 -12.47
N TYR A 211 -9.47 -4.35 -11.81
CA TYR A 211 -10.21 -5.47 -11.23
C TYR A 211 -10.69 -6.44 -12.32
N ASP A 212 -11.29 -5.93 -13.40
CA ASP A 212 -11.74 -6.74 -14.54
C ASP A 212 -10.57 -7.53 -15.13
N LEU A 213 -9.42 -6.88 -15.36
CA LEU A 213 -8.20 -7.53 -15.84
C LEU A 213 -7.66 -8.59 -14.87
N ALA A 214 -7.64 -8.28 -13.57
CA ALA A 214 -7.11 -9.19 -12.56
C ALA A 214 -8.02 -10.42 -12.33
N SER A 215 -9.33 -10.20 -12.33
CA SER A 215 -10.33 -11.23 -11.99
C SER A 215 -10.30 -12.46 -12.89
N VAL A 216 -9.78 -12.33 -14.13
CA VAL A 216 -9.58 -13.44 -15.05
C VAL A 216 -8.52 -14.44 -14.56
N GLY A 217 -7.69 -14.06 -13.59
CA GLY A 217 -6.72 -14.93 -12.92
C GLY A 217 -7.36 -15.97 -12.02
N TRP A 218 -8.64 -15.82 -11.66
CA TRP A 218 -9.39 -16.84 -10.93
C TRP A 218 -9.69 -18.02 -11.84
N GLY A 219 -9.37 -19.24 -11.40
CA GLY A 219 -9.69 -20.44 -12.16
C GLY A 219 -9.77 -21.70 -11.32
N GLU A 220 -10.72 -22.57 -11.64
CA GLU A 220 -11.04 -23.80 -10.90
C GLU A 220 -10.41 -25.06 -11.49
N SER A 221 -9.75 -24.95 -12.64
CA SER A 221 -9.12 -26.09 -13.33
C SER A 221 -7.94 -26.70 -12.57
N LEU A 222 -7.34 -25.95 -11.65
CA LEU A 222 -6.28 -26.38 -10.74
C LEU A 222 -6.69 -25.97 -9.32
N CYS A 223 -6.32 -26.79 -8.32
CA CYS A 223 -6.54 -26.52 -6.90
C CYS A 223 -8.01 -26.28 -6.49
N GLY A 224 -8.98 -26.67 -7.31
CA GLY A 224 -10.41 -26.42 -7.06
C GLY A 224 -10.77 -24.92 -6.93
N GLY A 225 -9.91 -24.02 -7.39
CA GLY A 225 -10.11 -22.57 -7.29
C GLY A 225 -8.81 -21.79 -7.12
N GLY A 226 -8.97 -20.54 -6.67
CA GLY A 226 -7.87 -19.63 -6.37
C GLY A 226 -7.42 -18.81 -7.58
N MET A 227 -6.74 -17.72 -7.30
CA MET A 227 -6.04 -16.87 -8.25
C MET A 227 -4.69 -17.48 -8.59
N ASN A 228 -4.38 -17.58 -9.88
CA ASN A 228 -3.00 -17.73 -10.31
C ASN A 228 -2.25 -16.41 -10.09
N TRP A 229 -0.96 -16.45 -9.77
CA TRP A 229 -0.15 -15.26 -9.57
C TRP A 229 0.10 -14.51 -10.88
N ASN A 230 0.73 -15.20 -11.84
CA ASN A 230 1.16 -14.59 -13.10
C ASN A 230 0.69 -15.43 -14.29
N PRO A 231 0.00 -14.85 -15.29
CA PRO A 231 -0.54 -15.60 -16.42
C PRO A 231 0.52 -16.18 -17.37
N TYR A 232 1.77 -15.73 -17.28
CA TYR A 232 2.86 -16.09 -18.18
C TYR A 232 3.84 -17.12 -17.60
N LEU A 233 3.74 -17.43 -16.32
CA LEU A 233 4.63 -18.35 -15.61
C LEU A 233 3.96 -19.71 -15.35
N THR A 234 4.75 -20.65 -14.83
CA THR A 234 4.21 -21.89 -14.24
C THR A 234 3.17 -21.53 -13.18
N PRO A 235 2.00 -22.19 -13.14
CA PRO A 235 0.96 -21.88 -12.19
C PRO A 235 1.49 -21.86 -10.76
N TYR A 236 1.21 -20.75 -10.10
CA TYR A 236 1.54 -20.53 -8.71
C TYR A 236 0.36 -19.85 -8.05
N LYS A 237 -0.31 -20.55 -7.14
CA LYS A 237 -1.43 -20.03 -6.36
C LYS A 237 -0.85 -19.52 -5.04
N ASN A 238 -0.41 -18.26 -5.01
CA ASN A 238 0.21 -17.67 -3.83
C ASN A 238 -0.81 -16.98 -2.91
N ALA A 239 -0.39 -16.75 -1.67
CA ALA A 239 -1.17 -16.04 -0.65
C ALA A 239 -1.53 -14.66 -1.16
N ILE A 240 -0.52 -13.87 -1.53
CA ILE A 240 -0.71 -12.45 -1.80
C ILE A 240 -1.77 -12.18 -2.88
N THR A 241 -1.74 -12.88 -4.02
CA THR A 241 -2.72 -12.63 -5.10
C THR A 241 -4.13 -13.03 -4.66
N ASN A 242 -4.28 -14.09 -3.86
CA ASN A 242 -5.58 -14.54 -3.38
C ASN A 242 -6.15 -13.65 -2.27
N GLU A 243 -5.30 -13.19 -1.35
CA GLU A 243 -5.65 -12.22 -0.32
C GLU A 243 -6.05 -10.88 -0.92
N LEU A 244 -5.27 -10.39 -1.88
CA LEU A 244 -5.55 -9.18 -2.64
C LEU A 244 -6.88 -9.30 -3.40
N PHE A 245 -7.17 -10.44 -4.02
CA PHE A 245 -8.42 -10.62 -4.73
C PHE A 245 -9.62 -10.62 -3.78
N ALA A 246 -9.52 -11.25 -2.61
CA ALA A 246 -10.56 -11.20 -1.59
C ALA A 246 -10.76 -9.76 -1.06
N ALA A 247 -9.67 -9.06 -0.74
CA ALA A 247 -9.70 -7.69 -0.24
C ALA A 247 -10.23 -6.70 -1.29
N ALA A 248 -9.78 -6.79 -2.53
CA ALA A 248 -10.22 -5.96 -3.63
C ALA A 248 -11.69 -6.23 -3.97
N SER A 249 -12.11 -7.49 -4.01
CA SER A 249 -13.51 -7.86 -4.28
C SER A 249 -14.45 -7.24 -3.24
N ILE A 250 -14.14 -7.36 -1.94
CA ILE A 250 -15.02 -6.79 -0.92
C ILE A 250 -14.96 -5.26 -0.89
N ALA A 251 -13.79 -4.67 -1.17
CA ALA A 251 -13.65 -3.22 -1.26
C ALA A 251 -14.39 -2.66 -2.48
N MET A 252 -14.39 -3.36 -3.63
CA MET A 252 -15.21 -3.02 -4.79
C MET A 252 -16.70 -3.05 -4.43
N TYR A 253 -17.14 -4.07 -3.68
CA TYR A 253 -18.53 -4.15 -3.22
C TYR A 253 -18.92 -2.99 -2.28
N LEU A 254 -18.05 -2.65 -1.33
CA LEU A 254 -18.36 -1.66 -0.28
C LEU A 254 -18.17 -0.21 -0.72
N TYR A 255 -17.16 0.09 -1.55
CA TYR A 255 -16.68 1.46 -1.76
C TYR A 255 -16.66 1.92 -3.22
N HIS A 256 -16.91 1.03 -4.20
CA HIS A 256 -16.94 1.44 -5.59
C HIS A 256 -18.26 2.17 -5.92
N PRO A 257 -18.24 3.44 -6.38
CA PRO A 257 -19.44 4.23 -6.63
C PRO A 257 -20.16 3.88 -7.94
N GLY A 258 -19.73 2.81 -8.62
CA GLY A 258 -20.11 2.50 -9.99
C GLY A 258 -19.25 3.23 -11.02
N ASP A 259 -19.35 2.78 -12.27
CA ASP A 259 -18.62 3.36 -13.40
C ASP A 259 -19.48 3.23 -14.66
N ASN A 260 -19.74 4.38 -15.30
CA ASN A 260 -20.47 4.47 -16.55
C ASN A 260 -19.57 4.71 -17.77
N ASN A 261 -18.26 4.79 -17.57
CA ASN A 261 -17.28 4.93 -18.64
C ASN A 261 -16.92 3.55 -19.22
N THR A 262 -17.28 3.34 -20.48
CA THR A 262 -17.09 2.07 -21.20
C THR A 262 -15.73 1.94 -21.90
N SER A 263 -14.80 2.89 -21.73
CA SER A 263 -13.45 2.81 -22.30
C SER A 263 -12.50 1.97 -21.43
N PRO A 264 -11.31 1.56 -21.88
CA PRO A 264 -10.90 1.33 -23.26
C PRO A 264 -11.50 0.03 -23.85
N TYR A 265 -12.22 -0.77 -23.06
CA TYR A 265 -12.77 -2.06 -23.48
C TYR A 265 -14.30 -2.11 -23.33
N LEU A 266 -15.00 -2.36 -24.45
CA LEU A 266 -16.30 -3.03 -24.42
C LEU A 266 -16.02 -4.49 -24.03
N VAL A 267 -16.11 -4.83 -22.75
CA VAL A 267 -16.06 -6.23 -22.32
C VAL A 267 -17.22 -6.94 -23.04
N SER A 268 -16.91 -7.91 -23.89
CA SER A 268 -17.94 -8.67 -24.62
C SER A 268 -18.80 -9.44 -23.62
N GLY A 269 -20.03 -8.99 -23.38
CA GLY A 269 -21.05 -9.74 -22.64
C GLY A 269 -21.81 -8.99 -21.53
N GLY A 270 -21.50 -7.72 -21.25
CA GLY A 270 -22.27 -6.89 -20.33
C GLY A 270 -22.39 -5.45 -20.83
N ASP A 271 -23.37 -4.69 -20.36
CA ASP A 271 -23.63 -3.29 -20.76
C ASP A 271 -22.46 -2.32 -20.48
N GLY A 272 -21.32 -2.80 -19.96
CA GLY A 272 -20.13 -2.00 -19.63
C GLY A 272 -20.32 -1.07 -18.43
N LEU A 273 -21.46 -1.17 -17.75
CA LEU A 273 -21.86 -0.33 -16.63
C LEU A 273 -21.66 -1.09 -15.31
N SER A 274 -20.71 -0.64 -14.49
CA SER A 274 -20.60 -1.11 -13.10
C SER A 274 -21.52 -0.29 -12.21
N LYS A 275 -22.31 -0.97 -11.37
CA LYS A 275 -23.19 -0.31 -10.39
C LYS A 275 -22.53 -0.28 -9.00
N PRO A 276 -22.89 0.67 -8.13
CA PRO A 276 -22.59 0.56 -6.71
C PRO A 276 -23.10 -0.76 -6.16
N HIS A 277 -22.32 -1.39 -5.27
CA HIS A 277 -22.68 -2.64 -4.59
C HIS A 277 -23.06 -3.78 -5.56
N ASP A 278 -22.34 -3.94 -6.67
CA ASP A 278 -22.56 -5.05 -7.60
C ASP A 278 -22.40 -6.40 -6.87
N PRO A 279 -23.43 -7.26 -6.82
CA PRO A 279 -23.39 -8.53 -6.08
C PRO A 279 -22.24 -9.45 -6.50
N LEU A 280 -21.77 -9.36 -7.75
CA LEU A 280 -20.64 -10.17 -8.24
C LEU A 280 -19.37 -9.95 -7.39
N TYR A 281 -19.14 -8.73 -6.92
CA TYR A 281 -17.99 -8.40 -6.09
C TYR A 281 -18.08 -9.09 -4.72
N LEU A 282 -19.26 -9.11 -4.09
CA LEU A 282 -19.47 -9.82 -2.83
C LEU A 282 -19.33 -11.34 -3.01
N GLU A 283 -19.89 -11.90 -4.09
CA GLU A 283 -19.74 -13.33 -4.42
C GLU A 283 -18.27 -13.72 -4.61
N ASN A 284 -17.50 -12.88 -5.32
CA ASN A 284 -16.07 -13.07 -5.50
C ASN A 284 -15.27 -12.97 -4.20
N ALA A 285 -15.64 -12.04 -3.31
CA ALA A 285 -15.01 -11.92 -2.00
C ALA A 285 -15.25 -13.17 -1.14
N ILE A 286 -16.49 -13.65 -1.07
CA ILE A 286 -16.86 -14.84 -0.28
C ILE A 286 -16.17 -16.08 -0.83
N LYS A 287 -16.20 -16.30 -2.15
CA LYS A 287 -15.62 -17.52 -2.75
C LYS A 287 -14.09 -17.56 -2.61
N SER A 288 -13.42 -16.42 -2.77
CA SER A 288 -11.96 -16.33 -2.68
C SER A 288 -11.47 -16.47 -1.24
N TYR A 289 -12.14 -15.80 -0.29
CA TYR A 289 -11.83 -15.96 1.13
C TYR A 289 -12.01 -17.41 1.59
N LYS A 290 -13.13 -18.04 1.20
CA LYS A 290 -13.37 -19.45 1.52
C LYS A 290 -12.28 -20.36 0.96
N TRP A 291 -11.92 -20.19 -0.31
CA TRP A 291 -10.84 -20.98 -0.92
C TRP A 291 -9.51 -20.78 -0.18
N LEU A 292 -9.17 -19.54 0.20
CA LEU A 292 -7.95 -19.25 0.93
C LEU A 292 -7.91 -19.98 2.28
N MET A 293 -9.02 -19.96 3.03
CA MET A 293 -9.14 -20.68 4.31
C MET A 293 -9.03 -22.21 4.13
N ASP A 294 -9.58 -22.75 3.04
CA ASP A 294 -9.56 -24.18 2.75
C ASP A 294 -8.25 -24.65 2.08
N SER A 295 -7.42 -23.74 1.58
CA SER A 295 -6.21 -24.02 0.78
C SER A 295 -5.07 -24.69 1.54
N GLN A 296 -5.13 -24.72 2.88
CA GLN A 296 -4.04 -25.16 3.76
C GLN A 296 -2.74 -24.34 3.68
N MET A 297 -2.80 -23.14 3.10
CA MET A 297 -1.65 -22.22 3.02
C MET A 297 -1.25 -21.65 4.39
N ARG A 298 -2.22 -21.57 5.32
CA ARG A 298 -1.99 -21.19 6.70
C ARG A 298 -1.40 -22.37 7.48
N ASN A 299 -0.18 -22.19 8.01
CA ASN A 299 0.49 -23.20 8.79
C ASN A 299 -0.29 -23.46 10.10
N PRO A 300 -0.73 -24.70 10.38
CA PRO A 300 -1.61 -24.99 11.52
C PRO A 300 -0.93 -24.84 12.89
N ARG A 301 0.41 -24.83 12.94
CA ARG A 301 1.17 -24.67 14.19
C ARG A 301 1.46 -23.21 14.48
N SER A 302 2.01 -22.46 13.53
CA SER A 302 2.34 -21.05 13.74
C SER A 302 1.10 -20.16 13.65
N GLY A 303 0.13 -20.54 12.83
CA GLY A 303 -1.03 -19.72 12.47
C GLY A 303 -0.73 -18.67 11.40
N LEU A 304 0.43 -18.73 10.75
CA LEU A 304 0.89 -17.78 9.73
C LEU A 304 0.62 -18.31 8.31
N TYR A 305 0.31 -17.41 7.38
CA TYR A 305 0.28 -17.72 5.96
C TYR A 305 1.67 -17.93 5.41
N GLN A 306 1.83 -19.05 4.72
CA GLN A 306 2.99 -19.36 3.90
C GLN A 306 2.78 -18.81 2.49
N ASP A 307 3.80 -18.84 1.66
CA ASP A 307 3.81 -18.06 0.43
C ASP A 307 2.86 -18.59 -0.66
N GLY A 308 2.83 -19.89 -0.92
CA GLY A 308 1.98 -20.38 -2.02
C GLY A 308 2.22 -21.80 -2.47
N PHE A 309 1.41 -22.25 -3.41
CA PHE A 309 1.49 -23.59 -3.99
C PHE A 309 1.79 -23.56 -5.49
N HIS A 310 2.77 -24.34 -5.90
CA HIS A 310 2.84 -24.92 -7.24
C HIS A 310 1.98 -26.19 -7.32
N VAL A 311 1.85 -26.73 -8.53
CA VAL A 311 1.17 -27.99 -8.81
C VAL A 311 2.20 -29.02 -9.28
N THR A 312 2.37 -30.09 -8.50
CA THR A 312 3.37 -31.13 -8.76
C THR A 312 3.19 -31.74 -10.15
N GLY A 313 4.26 -31.76 -10.93
CA GLY A 313 4.27 -32.35 -12.27
C GLY A 313 3.55 -31.53 -13.35
N TRP A 314 3.07 -30.33 -13.04
CA TRP A 314 2.49 -29.45 -14.06
C TRP A 314 3.51 -29.11 -15.13
N ARG A 315 3.09 -29.15 -16.41
CA ARG A 315 3.96 -28.81 -17.54
C ARG A 315 3.19 -28.27 -18.73
N ARG A 316 3.69 -27.19 -19.33
CA ARG A 316 3.30 -26.74 -20.67
C ARG A 316 4.34 -27.17 -21.70
N TYR A 317 3.90 -27.86 -22.75
CA TYR A 317 4.77 -28.27 -23.86
C TYR A 317 4.86 -27.18 -24.94
N PRO A 318 5.93 -27.15 -25.76
CA PRO A 318 6.09 -26.14 -26.82
C PRO A 318 4.97 -26.11 -27.87
N ASN A 319 4.24 -27.22 -28.03
CA ASN A 319 3.08 -27.31 -28.94
C ASN A 319 1.78 -26.72 -28.34
N GLY A 320 1.83 -26.15 -27.13
CA GLY A 320 0.70 -25.55 -26.43
C GLY A 320 -0.13 -26.52 -25.58
N THR A 321 0.15 -27.84 -25.63
CA THR A 321 -0.53 -28.80 -24.75
C THR A 321 -0.08 -28.64 -23.30
N VAL A 322 -1.03 -28.77 -22.37
CA VAL A 322 -0.80 -28.66 -20.93
C VAL A 322 -1.04 -30.01 -20.28
N ASP A 323 -0.05 -30.49 -19.56
CA ASP A 323 -0.19 -31.57 -18.58
C ASP A 323 -0.50 -30.91 -17.22
N PRO A 324 -1.69 -31.15 -16.65
CA PRO A 324 -2.06 -30.53 -15.38
C PRO A 324 -1.27 -31.09 -14.19
N GLY A 325 -0.46 -32.15 -14.37
CA GLY A 325 0.22 -32.83 -13.28
C GLY A 325 -0.81 -33.45 -12.33
N THR A 326 -0.62 -33.26 -11.02
CA THR A 326 -1.59 -33.70 -10.02
C THR A 326 -2.90 -32.91 -10.05
N GLY A 327 -2.87 -31.67 -10.57
CA GLY A 327 -4.00 -30.74 -10.53
C GLY A 327 -4.31 -30.18 -9.14
N HIS A 328 -3.54 -30.55 -8.11
CA HIS A 328 -3.73 -30.15 -6.72
C HIS A 328 -2.67 -29.15 -6.27
N CYS A 329 -3.01 -28.29 -5.31
CA CYS A 329 -2.06 -27.38 -4.66
C CYS A 329 -1.24 -28.19 -3.63
N ASP A 330 -0.21 -28.88 -4.10
CA ASP A 330 0.52 -29.90 -3.33
C ASP A 330 2.03 -29.66 -3.22
N ASP A 331 2.54 -28.61 -3.87
CA ASP A 331 3.94 -28.19 -3.79
C ASP A 331 4.04 -26.81 -3.13
N LEU A 332 4.05 -26.81 -1.80
CA LEU A 332 4.04 -25.61 -0.96
C LEU A 332 5.43 -24.99 -0.85
N ASN A 333 5.53 -23.67 -1.08
CA ASN A 333 6.64 -22.86 -0.56
C ASN A 333 6.30 -22.36 0.86
N PRO A 334 6.95 -22.88 1.91
CA PRO A 334 6.66 -22.51 3.29
C PRO A 334 7.28 -21.17 3.72
N MET A 335 7.80 -20.37 2.78
CA MET A 335 8.30 -19.02 3.07
C MET A 335 7.20 -18.14 3.68
N VAL A 336 7.57 -17.27 4.62
CA VAL A 336 6.64 -16.41 5.35
C VAL A 336 7.11 -14.96 5.19
N TYR A 337 6.21 -14.10 4.74
CA TYR A 337 6.43 -12.67 4.57
C TYR A 337 5.40 -11.87 5.39
N THR A 338 5.76 -10.69 5.88
CA THR A 338 4.87 -9.90 6.75
C THR A 338 3.57 -9.47 6.05
N TYR A 339 3.63 -9.13 4.76
CA TYR A 339 2.47 -8.66 4.00
C TYR A 339 1.36 -9.71 3.81
N ASN A 340 1.71 -10.99 3.64
CA ASN A 340 0.78 -12.14 3.60
C ASN A 340 0.04 -12.35 4.93
N GLN A 341 0.40 -11.59 5.98
CA GLN A 341 -0.33 -11.64 7.26
C GLN A 341 -1.26 -10.44 7.44
N GLY A 342 -1.18 -9.46 6.53
CA GLY A 342 -1.90 -8.20 6.61
C GLY A 342 -3.09 -8.14 5.67
N VAL A 343 -2.90 -8.41 4.37
CA VAL A 343 -3.90 -8.09 3.32
C VAL A 343 -5.26 -8.74 3.60
N VAL A 344 -5.26 -10.01 4.00
CA VAL A 344 -6.49 -10.75 4.36
C VAL A 344 -7.29 -10.11 5.50
N LEU A 345 -6.67 -9.30 6.37
CA LEU A 345 -7.38 -8.61 7.46
C LEU A 345 -8.38 -7.58 6.91
N SER A 346 -8.05 -6.89 5.82
CA SER A 346 -9.01 -6.00 5.14
C SER A 346 -10.17 -6.77 4.52
N ALA A 347 -9.90 -7.93 3.90
CA ALA A 347 -10.94 -8.81 3.37
C ALA A 347 -11.89 -9.28 4.49
N SER A 348 -11.31 -9.74 5.59
CA SER A 348 -12.01 -10.19 6.79
C SER A 348 -12.95 -9.13 7.36
N ARG A 349 -12.46 -7.90 7.57
CA ARG A 349 -13.30 -6.80 8.05
C ARG A 349 -14.43 -6.49 7.08
N GLY A 350 -14.12 -6.35 5.79
CA GLY A 350 -15.13 -6.03 4.78
C GLY A 350 -16.22 -7.09 4.70
N LEU A 351 -15.85 -8.37 4.79
CA LEU A 351 -16.81 -9.47 4.75
C LEU A 351 -17.70 -9.48 5.99
N TRP A 352 -17.15 -9.17 7.16
CA TRP A 352 -17.97 -8.95 8.35
C TRP A 352 -18.94 -7.77 8.16
N LEU A 353 -18.50 -6.64 7.60
CA LEU A 353 -19.37 -5.50 7.33
C LEU A 353 -20.54 -5.86 6.40
N ALA A 354 -20.25 -6.62 5.33
CA ALA A 354 -21.24 -6.99 4.32
C ALA A 354 -22.19 -8.11 4.75
N THR A 355 -21.79 -8.97 5.70
CA THR A 355 -22.55 -10.19 6.03
C THR A 355 -22.95 -10.33 7.50
N GLY A 356 -22.35 -9.54 8.38
CA GLY A 356 -22.50 -9.63 9.85
C GLY A 356 -21.87 -10.85 10.48
N ALA A 357 -21.27 -11.75 9.70
CA ALA A 357 -20.71 -12.99 10.21
C ALA A 357 -19.46 -12.71 11.06
N ARG A 358 -19.59 -12.94 12.38
CA ARG A 358 -18.51 -12.75 13.35
C ARG A 358 -17.26 -13.61 13.05
N SER A 359 -17.43 -14.77 12.40
CA SER A 359 -16.33 -15.69 12.10
C SER A 359 -15.18 -15.02 11.37
N TYR A 360 -15.47 -14.09 10.45
CA TYR A 360 -14.42 -13.33 9.76
C TYR A 360 -13.55 -12.56 10.77
N LEU A 361 -14.15 -11.81 11.69
CA LEU A 361 -13.38 -11.09 12.73
C LEU A 361 -12.58 -12.03 13.63
N ASP A 362 -13.15 -13.18 13.99
CA ASP A 362 -12.45 -14.17 14.80
C ASP A 362 -11.21 -14.74 14.06
N ASP A 363 -11.32 -15.01 12.76
CA ASP A 363 -10.21 -15.43 11.90
C ASP A 363 -9.12 -14.35 11.82
N GLY A 364 -9.52 -13.09 11.61
CA GLY A 364 -8.62 -11.95 11.58
C GLY A 364 -7.85 -11.75 12.90
N HIS A 365 -8.54 -11.78 14.04
CA HIS A 365 -7.89 -11.68 15.35
C HIS A 365 -6.94 -12.85 15.63
N ALA A 366 -7.31 -14.07 15.24
CA ALA A 366 -6.43 -15.23 15.39
C ALA A 366 -5.13 -15.08 14.57
N LEU A 367 -5.20 -14.44 13.39
CA LEU A 367 -4.02 -14.12 12.58
C LEU A 367 -3.16 -13.05 13.25
N VAL A 368 -3.75 -11.93 13.69
CA VAL A 368 -2.99 -10.85 14.37
C VAL A 368 -2.26 -11.39 15.60
N GLU A 369 -2.92 -12.23 16.41
CA GLU A 369 -2.28 -12.86 17.58
C GLU A 369 -1.13 -13.80 17.21
N SER A 370 -1.24 -14.48 16.07
CA SER A 370 -0.17 -15.32 15.55
C SER A 370 1.03 -14.48 15.10
N VAL A 371 0.80 -13.33 14.46
CA VAL A 371 1.85 -12.37 14.07
C VAL A 371 2.53 -11.78 15.30
N VAL A 372 1.76 -11.26 16.26
CA VAL A 372 2.30 -10.70 17.52
C VAL A 372 3.19 -11.72 18.21
N ARG A 373 2.74 -12.97 18.35
CA ARG A 373 3.55 -14.06 18.93
C ARG A 373 4.80 -14.36 18.09
N ALA A 374 4.69 -14.32 16.76
CA ALA A 374 5.80 -14.60 15.84
C ALA A 374 6.88 -13.50 15.81
N THR A 375 6.60 -12.32 16.37
CA THR A 375 7.64 -11.32 16.68
C THR A 375 8.43 -11.62 17.96
N GLY A 376 8.01 -12.62 18.75
CA GLY A 376 8.60 -12.92 20.06
C GLY A 376 8.01 -12.10 21.22
N TRP A 377 6.97 -11.30 20.96
CA TRP A 377 6.31 -10.48 21.97
C TRP A 377 5.72 -11.33 23.13
N PRO A 378 5.83 -10.88 24.40
CA PRO A 378 6.40 -9.61 24.87
C PRO A 378 7.88 -9.67 25.26
N ASN A 379 8.60 -10.72 24.86
CA ASN A 379 10.01 -10.90 25.23
C ASN A 379 10.93 -10.07 24.32
N SER A 380 12.06 -9.64 24.87
CA SER A 380 13.08 -8.84 24.17
C SER A 380 14.30 -9.67 23.73
N HIS A 381 14.14 -10.98 23.52
CA HIS A 381 15.24 -11.86 23.12
C HIS A 381 15.61 -11.67 21.64
N PRO A 382 16.90 -11.76 21.27
CA PRO A 382 17.36 -11.58 19.89
C PRO A 382 17.13 -12.82 19.00
N ALA A 383 16.70 -13.95 19.58
CA ALA A 383 16.37 -15.15 18.83
C ALA A 383 15.18 -14.95 17.86
N TRP A 384 15.31 -15.44 16.63
CA TRP A 384 14.25 -15.42 15.63
C TRP A 384 13.00 -16.16 16.10
N SER A 385 11.83 -15.52 16.00
CA SER A 385 10.53 -16.05 16.45
C SER A 385 9.59 -16.44 15.31
N GLY A 386 10.08 -16.41 14.07
CA GLY A 386 9.36 -16.80 12.86
C GLY A 386 8.96 -15.64 11.96
N LEU A 387 8.69 -14.47 12.54
CA LEU A 387 8.29 -13.26 11.83
C LEU A 387 8.72 -12.01 12.61
N GLY A 388 9.98 -12.00 13.03
CA GLY A 388 10.53 -11.01 13.94
C GLY A 388 11.29 -11.58 15.13
N ARG A 389 11.73 -10.69 15.99
CA ARG A 389 12.42 -10.96 17.26
C ARG A 389 12.26 -9.76 18.19
N ALA A 390 12.50 -9.95 19.49
CA ALA A 390 12.35 -8.91 20.51
C ALA A 390 11.02 -8.13 20.50
N GLY A 391 9.95 -8.75 20.01
CA GLY A 391 8.64 -8.12 19.85
C GLY A 391 8.49 -7.19 18.65
N ILE A 392 9.53 -7.11 17.81
CA ILE A 392 9.59 -6.26 16.61
C ILE A 392 9.34 -7.11 15.36
N LEU A 393 8.45 -6.61 14.51
CA LEU A 393 8.14 -7.18 13.21
C LEU A 393 9.35 -7.02 12.29
N GLU A 394 9.79 -8.12 11.68
CA GLU A 394 10.91 -8.10 10.73
C GLU A 394 10.66 -9.00 9.54
N GLU A 395 11.27 -8.63 8.41
CA GLU A 395 11.54 -9.56 7.32
C GLU A 395 12.79 -10.39 7.61
N PHE A 396 12.83 -11.61 7.07
CA PHE A 396 13.98 -12.49 7.23
C PHE A 396 15.31 -11.83 6.81
N CYS A 397 15.26 -10.97 5.79
CA CYS A 397 16.40 -10.27 5.20
C CYS A 397 16.89 -9.03 5.98
N ASP A 398 16.10 -8.50 6.94
CA ASP A 398 16.32 -7.18 7.56
C ASP A 398 17.68 -7.08 8.26
N HIS A 399 17.97 -8.03 9.17
CA HIS A 399 19.19 -8.02 9.99
C HIS A 399 20.49 -8.04 9.16
N SER A 400 20.45 -8.66 7.99
CA SER A 400 21.58 -8.72 7.07
C SER A 400 21.59 -7.56 6.06
N GLY A 401 20.49 -6.80 5.95
CA GLY A 401 20.37 -5.62 5.09
C GLY A 401 20.37 -5.94 3.60
N TYR A 402 19.93 -7.13 3.18
CA TYR A 402 19.90 -7.52 1.75
C TYR A 402 18.50 -7.47 1.14
N CYS A 403 17.49 -7.01 1.87
CA CYS A 403 16.12 -6.97 1.39
C CYS A 403 16.03 -6.31 0.01
N SER A 404 15.26 -6.93 -0.87
CA SER A 404 14.88 -6.32 -2.13
C SER A 404 13.92 -5.16 -1.88
N GLN A 405 13.54 -4.51 -2.97
CA GLN A 405 12.49 -3.50 -2.95
C GLN A 405 11.17 -4.04 -2.39
N ASP A 406 10.83 -5.27 -2.78
CA ASP A 406 9.62 -5.94 -2.30
C ASP A 406 9.70 -6.15 -0.78
N GLY A 407 10.80 -6.75 -0.31
CA GLY A 407 11.05 -7.00 1.11
C GLY A 407 10.96 -5.74 1.97
N GLN A 408 11.53 -4.62 1.51
CA GLN A 408 11.46 -3.35 2.24
C GLN A 408 10.02 -2.80 2.38
N THR A 409 9.11 -3.16 1.47
CA THR A 409 7.72 -2.67 1.44
C THR A 409 6.80 -3.42 2.41
N PHE A 410 7.05 -4.72 2.64
CA PHE A 410 6.08 -5.64 3.23
C PHE A 410 5.57 -5.24 4.62
N LYS A 411 6.46 -4.77 5.51
CA LYS A 411 6.05 -4.36 6.86
C LYS A 411 5.03 -3.23 6.85
N GLY A 412 5.18 -2.28 5.92
CA GLY A 412 4.24 -1.17 5.77
C GLY A 412 2.84 -1.64 5.37
N ILE A 413 2.77 -2.58 4.44
CA ILE A 413 1.52 -3.21 4.00
C ILE A 413 0.82 -3.90 5.18
N PHE A 414 1.56 -4.66 5.99
CA PHE A 414 1.00 -5.29 7.19
C PHE A 414 0.30 -4.26 8.10
N PHE A 415 1.01 -3.19 8.48
CA PHE A 415 0.42 -2.17 9.35
C PHE A 415 -0.74 -1.43 8.69
N HIS A 416 -0.70 -1.19 7.38
CA HIS A 416 -1.81 -0.59 6.66
C HIS A 416 -3.09 -1.41 6.80
N HIS A 417 -3.02 -2.71 6.55
CA HIS A 417 -4.20 -3.57 6.63
C HIS A 417 -4.62 -3.90 8.07
N LEU A 418 -3.70 -3.89 9.04
CA LEU A 418 -4.03 -3.99 10.46
C LEU A 418 -4.83 -2.75 10.93
N ILE A 419 -4.46 -1.55 10.48
CA ILE A 419 -5.25 -0.33 10.74
C ILE A 419 -6.63 -0.46 10.11
N GLU A 420 -6.70 -0.86 8.83
CA GLU A 420 -8.00 -1.04 8.17
C GLU A 420 -8.87 -2.02 8.94
N PHE A 421 -8.32 -3.14 9.42
CA PHE A 421 -9.03 -4.12 10.23
C PHE A 421 -9.57 -3.54 11.55
N CYS A 422 -8.80 -2.70 12.23
CA CYS A 422 -9.11 -2.26 13.60
C CYS A 422 -9.70 -0.85 13.74
N ARG A 423 -9.68 -0.04 12.69
CA ARG A 423 -10.23 1.32 12.77
C ARG A 423 -11.75 1.30 13.03
N PRO A 424 -12.29 2.33 13.71
CA PRO A 424 -13.73 2.50 13.82
C PRO A 424 -14.43 2.61 12.46
N LEU A 425 -15.74 2.41 12.48
CA LEU A 425 -16.61 2.66 11.32
C LEU A 425 -16.49 4.13 10.87
N TRP A 426 -16.45 4.32 9.56
CA TRP A 426 -16.55 5.64 8.93
C TRP A 426 -18.00 5.95 8.54
N PRO A 427 -18.36 7.23 8.31
CA PRO A 427 -19.73 7.64 8.03
C PRO A 427 -20.39 6.87 6.88
N GLN A 428 -19.66 6.60 5.79
CA GLN A 428 -20.19 5.83 4.67
C GLN A 428 -20.47 4.36 5.02
N GLU A 429 -19.71 3.76 5.95
CA GLU A 429 -19.93 2.39 6.40
C GLU A 429 -21.11 2.31 7.37
N GLU A 430 -21.27 3.31 8.23
CA GLU A 430 -22.46 3.46 9.06
C GLU A 430 -23.72 3.62 8.19
N ALA A 431 -23.63 4.41 7.12
CA ALA A 431 -24.71 4.57 6.14
C ALA A 431 -25.02 3.26 5.39
N PHE A 432 -23.99 2.53 4.98
CA PHE A 432 -24.14 1.20 4.38
C PHE A 432 -24.88 0.24 5.33
N ILE A 433 -24.44 0.12 6.59
CA ILE A 433 -25.08 -0.74 7.60
C ILE A 433 -26.54 -0.31 7.87
N ALA A 434 -26.81 0.99 7.89
CA ALA A 434 -28.16 1.50 8.14
C ALA A 434 -29.14 1.20 6.99
N THR A 435 -28.64 1.16 5.75
CA THR A 435 -29.45 0.89 4.56
C THR A 435 -29.57 -0.60 4.27
N ASP A 436 -28.50 -1.38 4.44
CA ASP A 436 -28.48 -2.82 4.24
C ASP A 436 -28.83 -3.59 5.52
N LYS A 437 -30.14 -3.73 5.75
CA LYS A 437 -30.66 -4.51 6.87
C LYS A 437 -30.38 -6.02 6.78
N SER A 438 -29.92 -6.52 5.62
CA SER A 438 -29.68 -7.95 5.41
C SER A 438 -28.38 -8.43 6.04
N ALA A 439 -27.41 -7.52 6.23
CA ALA A 439 -26.10 -7.82 6.80
C ALA A 439 -26.13 -8.17 8.30
N GLY A 440 -27.25 -8.04 9.02
CA GLY A 440 -27.37 -8.54 10.40
C GLY A 440 -26.37 -7.94 11.40
N PHE A 441 -25.96 -6.67 11.21
CA PHE A 441 -24.96 -6.00 12.05
C PHE A 441 -25.30 -6.08 13.55
N ASP A 442 -24.37 -6.61 14.34
CA ASP A 442 -24.49 -6.72 15.79
C ASP A 442 -23.49 -5.77 16.48
N ARG A 443 -24.05 -4.79 17.22
CA ARG A 443 -23.28 -3.83 18.00
C ARG A 443 -22.43 -4.49 19.09
N ALA A 444 -22.85 -5.61 19.65
CA ALA A 444 -22.06 -6.36 20.62
C ALA A 444 -20.83 -6.99 19.96
N VAL A 445 -20.97 -7.52 18.73
CA VAL A 445 -19.84 -8.03 17.93
C VAL A 445 -18.88 -6.91 17.57
N TYR A 446 -19.37 -5.74 17.18
CA TYR A 446 -18.51 -4.58 16.91
C TYR A 446 -17.71 -4.14 18.14
N ARG A 447 -18.36 -4.05 19.32
CA ARG A 447 -17.66 -3.74 20.58
C ARG A 447 -16.62 -4.80 20.94
N TYR A 448 -16.95 -6.07 20.78
CA TYR A 448 -16.01 -7.18 20.97
C TYR A 448 -14.76 -7.01 20.10
N HIS A 449 -14.96 -6.69 18.82
CA HIS A 449 -13.87 -6.47 17.88
C HIS A 449 -12.98 -5.28 18.27
N LEU A 450 -13.56 -4.12 18.59
CA LEU A 450 -12.79 -2.96 19.04
C LEU A 450 -12.02 -3.24 20.34
N ASN A 451 -12.61 -3.95 21.31
CA ASN A 451 -11.92 -4.33 22.55
C ASN A 451 -10.70 -5.21 22.27
N ARG A 452 -10.80 -6.14 21.31
CA ARG A 452 -9.65 -6.99 20.92
C ARG A 452 -8.58 -6.18 20.19
N CYS A 453 -8.97 -5.27 19.31
CA CYS A 453 -8.03 -4.35 18.65
C CYS A 453 -7.30 -3.48 19.66
N ALA A 454 -7.99 -2.92 20.66
CA ALA A 454 -7.40 -2.11 21.71
C ALA A 454 -6.30 -2.85 22.49
N ALA A 455 -6.41 -4.17 22.65
CA ALA A 455 -5.39 -4.98 23.34
C ALA A 455 -4.02 -5.03 22.62
N TYR A 456 -3.95 -4.66 21.34
CA TYR A 456 -2.70 -4.63 20.58
C TYR A 456 -1.86 -3.34 20.79
N ASP A 457 -2.38 -2.36 21.53
CA ASP A 457 -1.78 -1.02 21.72
C ASP A 457 -0.29 -1.05 22.09
N LYS A 458 0.08 -1.89 23.07
CA LYS A 458 1.47 -1.97 23.55
C LYS A 458 2.43 -2.49 22.49
N TRP A 459 2.01 -3.51 21.73
CA TRP A 459 2.84 -4.10 20.67
C TRP A 459 3.00 -3.13 19.49
N ILE A 460 1.93 -2.41 19.14
CA ILE A 460 1.97 -1.38 18.08
C ILE A 460 2.89 -0.22 18.49
N SER A 461 2.74 0.28 19.71
CA SER A 461 3.60 1.34 20.24
C SER A 461 5.07 0.91 20.29
N HIS A 462 5.35 -0.35 20.65
CA HIS A 462 6.70 -0.91 20.65
C HIS A 462 7.32 -0.89 19.24
N ASN A 463 6.58 -1.35 18.23
CA ASN A 463 7.04 -1.34 16.83
C ASN A 463 7.21 0.09 16.27
N ALA A 464 6.29 1.00 16.60
CA ALA A 464 6.37 2.40 16.16
C ALA A 464 7.59 3.12 16.74
N ASN A 465 7.89 2.90 18.02
CA ASN A 465 9.05 3.47 18.69
C ASN A 465 10.35 2.89 18.10
N ALA A 466 10.39 1.58 17.84
CA ALA A 466 11.55 0.92 17.23
C ALA A 466 11.80 1.43 15.79
N ALA A 467 10.76 1.54 14.96
CA ALA A 467 10.87 2.12 13.63
C ALA A 467 11.36 3.58 13.70
N SER A 468 10.82 4.38 14.63
CA SER A 468 11.21 5.78 14.83
C SER A 468 12.66 5.96 15.25
N ALA A 469 13.24 4.97 15.94
CA ALA A 469 14.65 4.97 16.32
C ALA A 469 15.59 4.75 15.13
N THR A 470 15.08 4.28 13.98
CA THR A 470 15.88 4.08 12.77
C THR A 470 15.97 5.32 11.87
N ARG A 471 15.44 6.47 12.30
CA ARG A 471 15.49 7.69 11.50
C ARG A 471 16.93 8.22 11.42
N ASP A 472 17.36 8.63 10.23
CA ASP A 472 18.58 9.43 10.09
C ASP A 472 18.32 10.91 10.47
N ALA A 473 19.35 11.75 10.30
CA ALA A 473 19.25 13.18 10.61
C ALA A 473 18.23 13.95 9.75
N ASP A 474 17.87 13.42 8.57
CA ASP A 474 16.91 14.00 7.65
C ASP A 474 15.50 13.39 7.83
N GLY A 475 15.34 12.43 8.76
CA GLY A 475 14.07 11.80 9.09
C GLY A 475 13.71 10.58 8.24
N HIS A 476 14.64 10.06 7.44
CA HIS A 476 14.42 8.88 6.62
C HIS A 476 14.45 7.60 7.45
N PHE A 477 13.44 6.74 7.31
CA PHE A 477 13.34 5.50 8.08
C PHE A 477 14.22 4.37 7.51
N GLY A 478 14.81 3.59 8.42
CA GLY A 478 15.55 2.37 8.10
C GLY A 478 14.67 1.13 7.96
N MET A 479 15.24 0.07 7.38
CA MET A 479 14.53 -1.20 7.20
C MET A 479 14.54 -2.09 8.45
N TRP A 480 15.61 -2.03 9.26
CA TRP A 480 15.82 -2.91 10.40
C TRP A 480 15.58 -2.18 11.72
N TRP A 481 14.39 -2.41 12.31
CA TRP A 481 13.89 -1.65 13.45
C TRP A 481 14.39 -2.14 14.81
N THR A 482 14.87 -3.38 14.90
CA THR A 482 14.98 -4.08 16.18
C THR A 482 16.14 -3.62 17.05
N PHE A 483 17.30 -3.39 16.44
CA PHE A 483 18.51 -3.02 17.17
C PHE A 483 19.26 -1.92 16.42
N GLU A 484 19.62 -0.85 17.12
CA GLU A 484 20.44 0.24 16.59
C GLU A 484 21.90 -0.23 16.44
N GLU A 485 22.53 -0.67 17.54
CA GLU A 485 23.92 -1.15 17.56
C GLU A 485 24.07 -2.40 18.45
N PRO A 486 23.65 -3.59 17.98
CA PRO A 486 23.86 -4.84 18.72
C PRO A 486 25.36 -5.21 18.76
N ASP A 487 25.80 -5.74 19.91
CA ASP A 487 27.17 -6.25 20.09
C ASP A 487 27.44 -7.52 19.27
N GLU A 488 28.72 -7.94 19.22
CA GLU A 488 29.15 -9.09 18.41
C GLU A 488 28.47 -10.39 18.85
N ASP A 489 28.28 -10.59 20.16
CA ASP A 489 27.63 -11.78 20.71
C ASP A 489 26.14 -11.84 20.32
N THR A 490 25.44 -10.72 20.43
CA THR A 490 24.04 -10.59 19.99
C THR A 490 23.91 -10.84 18.50
N MET A 491 24.83 -10.29 17.69
CA MET A 491 24.83 -10.53 16.25
C MET A 491 25.12 -11.99 15.89
N ALA A 492 26.00 -12.67 16.63
CA ALA A 492 26.24 -14.09 16.46
C ALA A 492 24.98 -14.92 16.74
N GLU A 493 24.26 -14.62 17.84
CA GLU A 493 22.99 -15.27 18.16
C GLU A 493 21.91 -15.02 17.10
N ILE A 494 21.80 -13.79 16.59
CA ILE A 494 20.87 -13.46 15.49
C ILE A 494 21.16 -14.31 14.26
N GLN A 495 22.44 -14.44 13.87
CA GLN A 495 22.84 -15.21 12.69
C GLN A 495 22.59 -16.71 12.85
N GLU A 496 22.82 -17.25 14.06
CA GLU A 496 22.60 -18.67 14.35
C GLU A 496 21.11 -19.01 14.42
N SER A 497 20.30 -18.16 15.05
CA SER A 497 18.87 -18.41 15.26
C SER A 497 17.99 -18.11 14.04
N THR A 498 18.43 -17.24 13.12
CA THR A 498 17.62 -16.82 11.96
C THR A 498 17.71 -17.84 10.82
N VAL A 499 16.82 -18.84 10.90
CA VAL A 499 16.73 -19.96 9.97
C VAL A 499 15.37 -19.97 9.28
N LEU A 500 15.38 -20.14 7.95
CA LEU A 500 14.15 -20.30 7.16
C LEU A 500 13.44 -21.62 7.50
N PRO A 501 12.10 -21.69 7.38
CA PRO A 501 11.38 -22.96 7.44
C PRO A 501 11.96 -23.98 6.45
N PRO A 502 12.03 -25.28 6.80
CA PRO A 502 12.51 -26.30 5.88
C PRO A 502 11.73 -26.29 4.56
N GLY A 503 12.43 -26.17 3.44
CA GLY A 503 11.84 -26.11 2.10
C GLY A 503 11.41 -24.71 1.64
N ALA A 504 11.54 -23.68 2.47
CA ALA A 504 11.22 -22.31 2.08
C ALA A 504 12.21 -21.77 1.04
N ASP A 505 11.68 -21.11 0.02
CA ASP A 505 12.44 -20.37 -0.98
C ASP A 505 12.06 -18.89 -0.93
N ASP A 506 13.01 -18.05 -0.53
CA ASP A 506 12.89 -16.60 -0.50
C ASP A 506 13.30 -16.04 -1.86
N TYR A 507 12.45 -16.24 -2.87
CA TYR A 507 12.70 -15.79 -4.24
C TYR A 507 12.49 -14.27 -4.43
N LEU A 508 11.85 -13.61 -3.46
CA LEU A 508 11.60 -12.16 -3.48
C LEU A 508 12.82 -11.36 -3.02
N ASN A 509 13.75 -11.98 -2.28
CA ASN A 509 14.99 -11.34 -1.84
C ASN A 509 16.24 -12.03 -2.41
N PRO A 510 17.36 -11.30 -2.57
CA PRO A 510 18.62 -11.91 -2.97
C PRO A 510 19.06 -13.07 -2.05
N GLY A 511 19.28 -14.25 -2.64
CA GLY A 511 19.78 -15.42 -1.90
C GLY A 511 21.17 -15.20 -1.27
N ARG A 512 21.50 -15.98 -0.23
CA ARG A 512 22.77 -15.86 0.53
C ARG A 512 24.03 -15.95 -0.35
N GLU A 513 23.98 -16.63 -1.49
CA GLU A 513 25.11 -16.81 -2.42
C GLU A 513 25.28 -15.64 -3.39
N ASN A 514 24.20 -14.90 -3.69
CA ASN A 514 24.21 -13.71 -4.54
C ASN A 514 24.44 -12.42 -3.75
N ARG A 515 24.88 -12.54 -2.49
CA ARG A 515 25.42 -11.42 -1.72
C ARG A 515 26.57 -10.83 -2.52
N ARG A 516 26.33 -9.72 -3.23
CA ARG A 516 27.42 -8.81 -3.56
C ARG A 516 28.13 -8.56 -2.22
N PRO A 517 29.47 -8.71 -2.13
CA PRO A 517 30.15 -8.25 -0.94
C PRO A 517 29.64 -6.83 -0.75
N ALA A 518 29.03 -6.56 0.41
CA ALA A 518 28.61 -5.22 0.74
C ALA A 518 29.78 -4.35 0.28
N GLN A 519 29.55 -3.44 -0.67
CA GLN A 519 30.47 -2.34 -0.76
C GLN A 519 30.48 -1.84 0.67
N PHE A 520 31.60 -2.05 1.35
CA PHE A 520 31.82 -1.61 2.71
C PHE A 520 31.79 -0.08 2.61
N MET A 521 30.59 0.47 2.43
CA MET A 521 30.30 1.79 2.93
C MET A 521 30.56 1.62 4.40
N ASN A 522 31.58 2.34 4.86
CA ASN A 522 32.03 2.35 6.22
C ASN A 522 30.98 3.12 7.04
N THR A 523 29.74 2.62 7.04
CA THR A 523 28.60 3.21 7.75
C THR A 523 28.56 2.59 9.12
N THR A 524 28.53 3.42 10.15
CA THR A 524 28.28 2.98 11.52
C THR A 524 26.84 2.50 11.67
N ASP A 525 25.92 3.12 10.93
CA ASP A 525 24.51 2.76 10.92
C ASP A 525 24.22 1.56 10.01
N ARG A 526 23.55 0.58 10.61
CA ARG A 526 23.16 -0.68 10.02
C ARG A 526 22.04 -0.54 8.98
N ASN A 527 21.25 0.51 9.04
CA ASN A 527 20.16 0.79 8.12
C ASN A 527 20.61 1.37 6.78
N ASP A 528 21.87 1.77 6.64
CA ASP A 528 22.46 2.21 5.37
C ASP A 528 22.99 1.07 4.50
N ARG A 529 22.91 -0.18 4.98
CA ARG A 529 23.33 -1.35 4.21
C ARG A 529 22.37 -1.65 3.06
N GLY A 530 22.91 -2.32 2.03
CA GLY A 530 22.13 -2.82 0.90
C GLY A 530 21.52 -1.69 0.09
N ARG A 531 20.18 -1.66 0.00
CA ARG A 531 19.44 -0.56 -0.63
C ARG A 531 19.37 0.70 0.24
N GLY A 532 19.75 0.61 1.52
CA GLY A 532 19.68 1.71 2.46
C GLY A 532 18.25 2.11 2.79
N ARG A 533 18.08 3.41 3.08
CA ARG A 533 16.79 4.05 3.36
C ARG A 533 16.11 4.44 2.06
N THR A 534 14.97 3.84 1.77
CA THR A 534 14.23 4.01 0.52
C THR A 534 12.81 4.50 0.78
N VAL A 535 12.06 4.80 -0.28
CA VAL A 535 10.64 5.14 -0.14
C VAL A 535 9.84 3.98 0.48
N GLU A 536 10.23 2.74 0.25
CA GLU A 536 9.59 1.55 0.84
C GLU A 536 9.80 1.49 2.37
N THR A 537 11.02 1.76 2.86
CA THR A 537 11.29 1.81 4.31
C THR A 537 10.61 3.02 4.95
N GLN A 538 10.60 4.17 4.26
CA GLN A 538 9.85 5.37 4.66
C GLN A 538 8.34 5.08 4.78
N SER A 539 7.79 4.38 3.80
CA SER A 539 6.40 3.95 3.77
C SER A 539 6.06 3.00 4.92
N GLY A 540 6.99 2.10 5.27
CA GLY A 540 6.90 1.26 6.48
C GLY A 540 6.84 2.07 7.77
N GLY A 541 7.74 3.05 7.92
CA GLY A 541 7.77 3.97 9.06
C GLY A 541 6.49 4.80 9.20
N LEU A 542 6.00 5.36 8.09
CA LEU A 542 4.73 6.09 8.04
C LEU A 542 3.56 5.19 8.44
N ALA A 543 3.50 3.97 7.92
CA ALA A 543 2.40 3.04 8.20
C ALA A 543 2.32 2.64 9.69
N VAL A 544 3.45 2.38 10.34
CA VAL A 544 3.47 2.01 11.77
C VAL A 544 3.21 3.21 12.69
N LEU A 545 3.70 4.40 12.36
CA LEU A 545 3.34 5.64 13.08
C LEU A 545 1.84 5.95 12.94
N ARG A 546 1.29 5.76 11.74
CA ARG A 546 -0.15 5.85 11.51
C ARG A 546 -0.93 4.83 12.32
N ALA A 547 -0.40 3.62 12.51
CA ALA A 547 -1.02 2.62 13.38
C ALA A 547 -1.04 3.10 14.83
N GLN A 548 0.09 3.57 15.35
CA GLN A 548 0.18 4.13 16.70
C GLN A 548 -0.80 5.30 16.89
N TRP A 549 -0.89 6.21 15.92
CA TRP A 549 -1.83 7.34 15.97
C TRP A 549 -3.29 6.89 16.04
N ASN A 550 -3.71 5.98 15.15
CA ASN A 550 -5.07 5.46 15.16
C ASN A 550 -5.41 4.76 16.48
N TRP A 551 -4.46 4.02 17.07
CA TRP A 551 -4.66 3.41 18.39
C TRP A 551 -4.83 4.45 19.49
N GLN A 552 -3.98 5.48 19.52
CA GLN A 552 -4.06 6.56 20.50
C GLN A 552 -5.39 7.30 20.45
N VAL A 553 -5.85 7.67 19.25
CA VAL A 553 -7.06 8.49 19.10
C VAL A 553 -8.33 7.66 19.31
N HIS A 554 -8.35 6.42 18.83
CA HIS A 554 -9.61 5.68 18.70
C HIS A 554 -9.76 4.48 19.63
N LEU A 555 -8.66 3.87 20.10
CA LEU A 555 -8.70 2.57 20.78
C LEU A 555 -8.16 2.60 22.22
N GLN A 556 -7.28 3.53 22.56
CA GLN A 556 -6.74 3.61 23.94
C GLN A 556 -7.81 3.86 25.00
N GLN A 557 -8.85 4.64 24.66
CA GLN A 557 -9.98 4.89 25.56
C GLN A 557 -10.84 3.66 25.83
N ILE A 558 -10.70 2.60 25.02
CA ILE A 558 -11.40 1.32 25.15
C ILE A 558 -10.58 0.35 26.02
N SER A 559 -9.26 0.53 26.08
CA SER A 559 -8.32 -0.32 26.83
C SER A 559 -8.27 -0.02 28.34
N THR A 560 -8.84 1.11 28.79
CA THR A 560 -8.98 1.50 30.20
C THR A 560 -10.32 1.08 30.76
#